data_AF-A0A2H3DF84-F1
#
_entry.id   AF-A0A2H3DF84-F1
#
_cell.length_a   1.000
_cell.length_b   1.000
_cell.length_c   1.000
_cell.angle_alpha   90.00
_cell.angle_beta   90.00
_cell.angle_gamma   90.00
#
_symmetry.space_group_name_H-M   'P 1'
#
loop_
_entity.id
_entity.type
_entity.pdbx_description
1 polymer ?
#
loop_
_entity_poly.entity_id
_entity_poly.type
_entity_poly.pdbx_seq_one_letter_code
_entity_poly.pdbx_strand_id
1 'polypeptide(L)'
;MQGKFGRYTSIYKDLSRVNHSCSPNTYRKFHMATFSMQLRAARDIEEGEEIFTTFTTDILQPAAERAKDLVPYGIECTCRACLDPTKSDPIRAAVRVGSKHDLYTSYAEIDAGVRTLARIEQEELHASVAYRQTLHELFSAYLYLHDEKTALMYGEKLWLARLAAGEALYDVFRNAEAMKKSPQWITGKLASRMGSPAHVMFKFASS
;
A
#
# COMPACT_ATOMS: atom_id res chain seq x y z
N MET A 1 -3.01 -14.43 -15.36
CA MET A 1 -2.41 -14.88 -14.08
C MET A 1 -1.35 -15.93 -14.35
N GLN A 2 -0.25 -15.94 -13.61
CA GLN A 2 0.85 -16.90 -13.81
C GLN A 2 0.75 -17.98 -12.73
N GLY A 3 0.35 -19.18 -13.12
CA GLY A 3 0.30 -20.35 -12.24
C GLY A 3 1.37 -21.37 -12.63
N LYS A 4 1.60 -22.36 -11.77
CA LYS A 4 2.51 -23.50 -12.01
C LYS A 4 2.24 -24.25 -13.34
N PHE A 5 1.06 -24.06 -13.92
CA PHE A 5 0.54 -24.76 -15.10
C PHE A 5 0.30 -23.86 -16.34
N GLY A 6 0.70 -22.58 -16.31
CA GLY A 6 0.61 -21.69 -17.48
C GLY A 6 0.01 -20.30 -17.24
N ARG A 7 -0.33 -19.62 -18.35
CA ARG A 7 -0.97 -18.30 -18.37
C ARG A 7 -2.48 -18.48 -18.56
N TYR A 8 -3.26 -18.01 -17.60
CA TYR A 8 -4.73 -18.03 -17.66
C TYR A 8 -5.30 -16.65 -17.95
N THR A 9 -6.35 -16.61 -18.77
CA THR A 9 -7.21 -15.45 -19.08
C THR A 9 -8.63 -15.75 -18.61
N SER A 10 -9.34 -14.71 -18.18
CA SER A 10 -10.67 -14.80 -17.60
C SER A 10 -11.48 -13.56 -17.96
N ILE A 11 -12.78 -13.72 -18.19
CA ILE A 11 -13.71 -12.63 -18.50
C ILE A 11 -14.76 -12.57 -17.39
N TYR A 12 -15.09 -11.36 -16.93
CA TYR A 12 -16.00 -11.15 -15.80
C TYR A 12 -17.11 -10.18 -16.21
N LYS A 13 -18.33 -10.70 -16.38
CA LYS A 13 -19.50 -9.94 -16.86
C LYS A 13 -19.68 -8.60 -16.13
N ASP A 14 -19.63 -8.62 -14.80
CA ASP A 14 -19.92 -7.43 -13.99
C ASP A 14 -18.69 -6.52 -13.87
N LEU A 15 -17.49 -7.08 -13.66
CA LEU A 15 -16.27 -6.28 -13.51
C LEU A 15 -15.81 -5.64 -14.82
N SER A 16 -16.22 -6.17 -15.98
CA SER A 16 -15.98 -5.54 -17.29
C SER A 16 -16.71 -4.20 -17.47
N ARG A 17 -17.61 -3.82 -16.56
CA ARG A 17 -18.31 -2.54 -16.57
C ARG A 17 -17.58 -1.44 -15.79
N VAL A 18 -16.54 -1.78 -15.04
CA VAL A 18 -15.82 -0.86 -14.15
C VAL A 18 -14.79 -0.08 -14.97
N ASN A 19 -14.86 1.25 -14.90
CA ASN A 19 -13.99 2.11 -15.68
C ASN A 19 -12.57 2.22 -15.11
N HIS A 20 -11.68 2.76 -15.93
CA HIS A 20 -10.28 2.99 -15.59
C HIS A 20 -10.07 4.33 -14.88
N SER A 21 -9.25 4.33 -13.82
CA SER A 21 -8.54 5.51 -13.32
C SER A 21 -7.08 5.15 -12.97
N CYS A 22 -6.15 6.09 -13.16
CA CYS A 22 -4.77 5.97 -12.68
C CYS A 22 -4.65 6.21 -11.15
N SER A 23 -5.74 6.62 -10.51
CA SER A 23 -5.92 6.68 -9.05
C SER A 23 -7.19 5.91 -8.70
N PRO A 24 -7.19 4.57 -8.80
CA PRO A 24 -8.39 3.78 -8.59
C PRO A 24 -8.78 3.75 -7.09
N ASN A 25 -10.08 3.80 -6.82
CA ASN A 25 -10.63 3.66 -5.47
C ASN A 25 -10.91 2.20 -5.09
N THR A 26 -10.58 1.24 -5.97
CA THR A 26 -10.66 -0.20 -5.70
C THR A 26 -9.37 -0.95 -5.96
N TYR A 27 -9.22 -2.09 -5.30
CA TYR A 27 -8.21 -3.09 -5.55
C TYR A 27 -8.85 -4.33 -6.20
N ARG A 28 -8.35 -4.75 -7.37
CA ARG A 28 -8.77 -5.99 -8.03
C ARG A 28 -7.76 -7.11 -7.78
N LYS A 29 -8.24 -8.29 -7.41
CA LYS A 29 -7.39 -9.48 -7.26
C LYS A 29 -8.14 -10.74 -7.59
N PHE A 30 -7.48 -11.65 -8.30
CA PHE A 30 -8.00 -13.01 -8.43
C PHE A 30 -7.65 -13.83 -7.19
N HIS A 31 -8.67 -14.38 -6.57
CA HIS A 31 -8.56 -15.22 -5.40
C HIS A 31 -8.65 -16.69 -5.81
N MET A 32 -7.52 -17.41 -5.67
CA MET A 32 -7.45 -18.83 -6.01
C MET A 32 -8.38 -19.68 -5.14
N ALA A 33 -8.44 -19.43 -3.83
CA ALA A 33 -9.20 -20.25 -2.89
C ALA A 33 -10.71 -20.26 -3.17
N THR A 34 -11.25 -19.14 -3.64
CA THR A 34 -12.67 -18.98 -4.01
C THR A 34 -12.89 -19.01 -5.53
N PHE A 35 -11.81 -19.18 -6.30
CA PHE A 35 -11.79 -19.15 -7.76
C PHE A 35 -12.57 -17.97 -8.37
N SER A 36 -12.37 -16.76 -7.83
CA SER A 36 -13.13 -15.56 -8.21
C SER A 36 -12.25 -14.33 -8.35
N MET A 37 -12.61 -13.41 -9.25
CA MET A 37 -12.05 -12.05 -9.23
C MET A 37 -12.83 -11.22 -8.24
N GLN A 38 -12.11 -10.60 -7.31
CA GLN A 38 -12.68 -9.77 -6.28
C GLN A 38 -12.25 -8.33 -6.52
N LEU A 39 -13.22 -7.43 -6.42
CA LEU A 39 -13.03 -6.00 -6.43
C LEU A 39 -13.42 -5.49 -5.05
N ARG A 40 -12.46 -4.89 -4.33
CA ARG A 40 -12.65 -4.40 -2.96
C ARG A 40 -12.31 -2.93 -2.92
N ALA A 41 -13.03 -2.15 -2.13
CA ALA A 41 -12.69 -0.74 -1.90
C ALA A 41 -11.27 -0.63 -1.33
N ALA A 42 -10.46 0.26 -1.90
CA ALA A 42 -9.09 0.54 -1.45
C ALA A 42 -9.03 1.76 -0.51
N ARG A 43 -10.03 2.63 -0.59
CA ARG A 43 -10.31 3.75 0.32
C ARG A 43 -11.82 3.87 0.48
N ASP A 44 -12.26 4.79 1.33
CA ASP A 44 -13.67 5.17 1.40
C ASP A 44 -14.14 5.69 0.04
N ILE A 45 -15.36 5.32 -0.33
CA ILE A 45 -16.02 5.68 -1.59
C ILE A 45 -17.34 6.33 -1.22
N GLU A 46 -17.51 7.60 -1.57
CA GLU A 46 -18.70 8.37 -1.21
C GLU A 46 -19.92 7.96 -2.04
N GLU A 47 -21.13 8.27 -1.54
CA GLU A 47 -22.35 8.05 -2.31
C GLU A 47 -22.32 8.84 -3.63
N GLY A 48 -22.56 8.15 -4.74
CA GLY A 48 -22.49 8.74 -6.09
C GLY A 48 -21.08 8.83 -6.68
N GLU A 49 -20.02 8.50 -5.92
CA GLU A 49 -18.67 8.39 -6.48
C GLU A 49 -18.58 7.15 -7.40
N GLU A 50 -18.02 7.34 -8.59
CA GLU A 50 -17.82 6.25 -9.54
C GLU A 50 -16.76 5.26 -9.04
N ILE A 51 -17.03 3.97 -9.21
CA ILE A 51 -16.09 2.90 -8.87
C ILE A 51 -15.07 2.75 -10.00
N PHE A 52 -13.78 2.91 -9.68
CA PHE A 52 -12.69 2.79 -10.64
C PHE A 52 -11.73 1.65 -10.30
N THR A 53 -11.30 0.93 -11.34
CA THR A 53 -10.15 0.02 -11.30
C THR A 53 -9.00 0.60 -12.13
N THR A 54 -7.82 -0.01 -12.09
CA THR A 54 -6.74 0.30 -13.04
C THR A 54 -6.63 -0.75 -14.15
N PHE A 55 -6.37 -0.34 -15.39
CA PHE A 55 -5.97 -1.23 -16.48
C PHE A 55 -4.47 -1.15 -16.78
N THR A 56 -3.76 -0.25 -16.09
CA THR A 56 -2.30 -0.15 -16.17
C THR A 56 -1.63 -1.25 -15.37
N THR A 57 -0.39 -1.55 -15.75
CA THR A 57 0.46 -2.52 -15.06
C THR A 57 0.96 -1.98 -13.72
N ASP A 58 1.29 -0.70 -13.67
CA ASP A 58 1.75 0.02 -12.48
C ASP A 58 1.20 1.46 -12.51
N ILE A 59 0.44 1.84 -11.47
CA ILE A 59 -0.14 3.18 -11.37
C ILE A 59 0.90 4.24 -11.00
N LEU A 60 2.10 3.86 -10.54
CA LEU A 60 3.17 4.80 -10.18
C LEU A 60 4.04 5.21 -11.38
N GLN A 61 3.85 4.57 -12.55
CA GLN A 61 4.55 4.96 -13.77
C GLN A 61 4.14 6.37 -14.23
N PRO A 62 4.99 7.09 -14.99
CA PRO A 62 4.64 8.37 -15.60
C PRO A 62 3.42 8.27 -16.52
N ALA A 63 2.71 9.37 -16.74
CA ALA A 63 1.49 9.39 -17.54
C ALA A 63 1.70 8.84 -18.95
N ALA A 64 2.86 9.10 -19.57
CA ALA A 64 3.22 8.59 -20.87
C ALA A 64 3.28 7.05 -20.92
N GLU A 65 3.80 6.40 -19.88
CA GLU A 65 3.84 4.93 -19.81
C GLU A 65 2.46 4.35 -19.48
N ARG A 66 1.72 5.00 -18.57
CA ARG A 66 0.32 4.63 -18.28
C ARG A 66 -0.55 4.70 -19.53
N ALA A 67 -0.36 5.70 -20.40
CA ALA A 67 -1.08 5.82 -21.66
C ALA A 67 -0.79 4.67 -22.63
N LYS A 68 0.46 4.17 -22.69
CA LYS A 68 0.81 3.00 -23.51
C LYS A 68 0.06 1.75 -23.08
N ASP A 69 -0.08 1.53 -21.77
CA ASP A 69 -0.86 0.41 -21.23
C ASP A 69 -2.35 0.47 -21.60
N LEU A 70 -2.86 1.67 -21.92
CA LEU A 70 -4.27 1.90 -22.24
C LEU A 70 -4.61 1.80 -23.73
N VAL A 71 -3.59 1.80 -24.61
CA VAL A 71 -3.77 1.67 -26.07
C VAL A 71 -4.62 0.44 -26.47
N PRO A 72 -4.40 -0.78 -25.91
CA PRO A 72 -5.21 -1.95 -26.26
C PRO A 72 -6.70 -1.83 -25.89
N TYR A 73 -7.03 -0.91 -24.98
CA TYR A 73 -8.40 -0.66 -24.53
C TYR A 73 -9.06 0.51 -25.26
N GLY A 74 -8.32 1.25 -26.10
CA GLY A 74 -8.82 2.45 -26.78
C GLY A 74 -9.18 3.60 -25.82
N ILE A 75 -8.52 3.67 -24.65
CA ILE A 75 -8.82 4.65 -23.62
C ILE A 75 -7.82 5.80 -23.66
N GLU A 76 -8.31 7.03 -23.85
CA GLU A 76 -7.60 8.26 -23.52
C GLU A 76 -7.99 8.67 -22.10
N CYS A 77 -7.10 8.43 -21.13
CA CYS A 77 -7.43 8.65 -19.72
C CYS A 77 -7.42 10.13 -19.35
N THR A 78 -8.54 10.62 -18.84
CA THR A 78 -8.74 12.02 -18.40
C THR A 78 -8.84 12.15 -16.88
N CYS A 79 -8.35 11.17 -16.12
CA CYS A 79 -8.30 11.32 -14.67
C CYS A 79 -7.37 12.48 -14.27
N ARG A 80 -7.54 13.00 -13.05
CA ARG A 80 -6.71 14.04 -12.42
C ARG A 80 -5.21 13.93 -12.76
N ALA A 81 -4.65 12.72 -12.61
CA ALA A 81 -3.23 12.46 -12.76
C ALA A 81 -2.74 12.53 -14.22
N CYS A 82 -3.64 12.33 -15.18
CA CYS A 82 -3.35 12.39 -16.61
C CYS A 82 -3.68 13.77 -17.21
N LEU A 83 -4.60 14.53 -16.61
CA LEU A 83 -4.88 15.92 -17.00
C LEU A 83 -3.77 16.88 -16.60
N ASP A 84 -3.09 16.63 -15.47
CA ASP A 84 -1.91 17.40 -15.03
C ASP A 84 -0.73 16.47 -14.69
N PRO A 85 -0.09 15.88 -15.71
CA PRO A 85 1.04 14.98 -15.51
C PRO A 85 2.26 15.71 -14.97
N THR A 86 2.41 17.00 -15.28
CA THR A 86 3.53 17.82 -14.78
C THR A 86 3.55 17.95 -13.27
N LYS A 87 2.37 17.91 -12.64
CA LYS A 87 2.22 17.89 -11.19
C LYS A 87 2.20 16.47 -10.62
N SER A 88 1.49 15.55 -11.26
CA SER A 88 1.26 14.20 -10.71
C SER A 88 2.49 13.29 -10.84
N ASP A 89 3.19 13.31 -11.97
CA ASP A 89 4.29 12.37 -12.23
C ASP A 89 5.47 12.54 -11.26
N PRO A 90 5.91 13.76 -10.88
CA PRO A 90 6.93 13.92 -9.84
C PRO A 90 6.53 13.34 -8.49
N ILE A 91 5.24 13.42 -8.12
CA ILE A 91 4.74 12.86 -6.86
C ILE A 91 4.79 11.33 -6.91
N ARG A 92 4.30 10.73 -8.01
CA ARG A 92 4.35 9.27 -8.22
C ARG A 92 5.77 8.73 -8.26
N ALA A 93 6.68 9.44 -8.91
CA ALA A 93 8.11 9.10 -8.90
C ALA A 93 8.69 9.12 -7.47
N ALA A 94 8.35 10.14 -6.68
CA ALA A 94 8.79 10.24 -5.30
C ALA A 94 8.20 9.13 -4.40
N VAL A 95 6.96 8.70 -4.63
CA VAL A 95 6.35 7.53 -3.96
C VAL A 95 7.09 6.25 -4.31
N ARG A 96 7.40 6.05 -5.61
CA ARG A 96 8.11 4.86 -6.09
C ARG A 96 9.50 4.71 -5.49
N VAL A 97 10.21 5.82 -5.24
CA VAL A 97 11.54 5.82 -4.58
C VAL A 97 11.42 5.73 -3.06
N GLY A 98 10.36 6.28 -2.48
CA GLY A 98 10.18 6.37 -1.03
C GLY A 98 9.76 5.06 -0.36
N SER A 99 9.13 4.14 -1.09
CA SER A 99 8.74 2.82 -0.57
C SER A 99 9.97 1.93 -0.43
N LYS A 100 10.39 1.61 0.81
CA LYS A 100 11.50 0.69 1.05
C LYS A 100 10.95 -0.75 1.03
N HIS A 101 11.85 -1.73 1.10
CA HIS A 101 11.49 -3.12 1.41
C HIS A 101 12.12 -3.56 2.73
N ASP A 102 12.52 -2.57 3.55
CA ASP A 102 13.34 -2.73 4.75
C ASP A 102 12.77 -1.88 5.90
N LEU A 103 13.10 -2.26 7.14
CA LEU A 103 12.66 -1.54 8.32
C LEU A 103 13.35 -0.17 8.45
N TYR A 104 12.61 0.85 8.88
CA TYR A 104 13.19 2.15 9.22
C TYR A 104 14.08 2.04 10.45
N THR A 105 15.24 2.69 10.38
CA THR A 105 16.29 2.64 11.40
C THR A 105 16.57 3.98 12.09
N SER A 106 15.83 5.03 11.71
CA SER A 106 16.02 6.38 12.24
C SER A 106 14.74 7.22 12.13
N TYR A 107 14.62 8.25 12.98
CA TYR A 107 13.52 9.22 12.89
C TYR A 107 13.45 9.92 11.53
N ALA A 108 14.60 10.22 10.91
CA ALA A 108 14.63 10.82 9.58
C ALA A 108 14.01 9.92 8.49
N GLU A 109 14.17 8.60 8.62
CA GLU A 109 13.52 7.62 7.73
C GLU A 109 12.03 7.49 8.03
N ILE A 110 11.62 7.53 9.30
CA ILE A 110 10.21 7.57 9.69
C ILE A 110 9.54 8.81 9.08
N ASP A 111 10.14 9.99 9.24
CA ASP A 111 9.64 11.23 8.65
C ASP A 111 9.56 11.16 7.13
N ALA A 112 10.51 10.48 6.49
CA ALA A 112 10.46 10.23 5.04
C ALA A 112 9.29 9.31 4.67
N GLY A 113 9.04 8.25 5.44
CA GLY A 113 7.88 7.37 5.30
C GLY A 113 6.55 8.11 5.45
N VAL A 114 6.44 8.99 6.45
CA VAL A 114 5.24 9.84 6.65
C VAL A 114 5.03 10.77 5.44
N ARG A 115 6.08 11.38 4.91
CA ARG A 115 5.99 12.19 3.68
C ARG A 115 5.57 11.35 2.46
N THR A 116 6.05 10.12 2.34
CA THR A 116 5.63 9.19 1.29
C THR A 116 4.14 8.83 1.42
N LEU A 117 3.67 8.55 2.63
CA LEU A 117 2.25 8.29 2.89
C LEU A 117 1.37 9.49 2.51
N ALA A 118 1.78 10.71 2.87
CA ALA A 118 1.05 11.93 2.50
C ALA A 118 0.95 12.11 0.99
N ARG A 119 2.01 11.78 0.22
CA ARG A 119 1.98 11.78 -1.25
C ARG A 119 1.03 10.73 -1.81
N ILE A 120 0.96 9.56 -1.19
CA ILE A 120 0.03 8.49 -1.57
C ILE A 120 -1.42 8.93 -1.35
N GLU A 121 -1.72 9.50 -0.19
CA GLU A 121 -3.06 10.02 0.14
C GLU A 121 -3.42 11.17 -0.81
N GLN A 122 -2.49 12.10 -1.07
CA GLN A 122 -2.67 13.20 -2.03
C GLN A 122 -3.04 12.69 -3.43
N GLU A 123 -2.36 11.67 -3.94
CA GLU A 123 -2.59 11.10 -5.28
C GLU A 123 -3.64 9.96 -5.29
N GLU A 124 -4.28 9.68 -4.16
CA GLU A 124 -5.24 8.58 -3.96
C GLU A 124 -4.70 7.21 -4.42
N LEU A 125 -3.45 6.90 -4.08
CA LEU A 125 -2.75 5.68 -4.49
C LEU A 125 -2.98 4.51 -3.51
N HIS A 126 -4.13 4.45 -2.85
CA HIS A 126 -4.43 3.45 -1.82
C HIS A 126 -4.42 2.02 -2.36
N ALA A 127 -4.71 1.84 -3.66
CA ALA A 127 -4.61 0.54 -4.32
C ALA A 127 -3.16 0.13 -4.68
N SER A 128 -2.16 0.95 -4.40
CA SER A 128 -0.76 0.62 -4.69
C SER A 128 -0.16 -0.35 -3.68
N VAL A 129 0.86 -1.10 -4.12
CA VAL A 129 1.70 -1.89 -3.21
C VAL A 129 2.49 -0.97 -2.27
N ALA A 130 2.91 0.21 -2.76
CA ALA A 130 3.62 1.21 -1.97
C ALA A 130 2.82 1.65 -0.73
N TYR A 131 1.50 1.83 -0.85
CA TYR A 131 0.65 2.17 0.30
C TYR A 131 0.75 1.13 1.42
N ARG A 132 0.62 -0.15 1.09
CA ARG A 132 0.73 -1.24 2.07
C ARG A 132 2.13 -1.35 2.66
N GLN A 133 3.16 -1.17 1.84
CA GLN A 133 4.55 -1.22 2.28
C GLN A 133 4.87 -0.08 3.25
N THR A 134 4.59 1.17 2.86
CA THR A 134 4.81 2.33 3.72
C THR A 134 4.05 2.22 5.05
N LEU A 135 2.80 1.76 5.03
CA LEU A 135 2.03 1.52 6.26
C LEU A 135 2.66 0.44 7.15
N HIS A 136 3.17 -0.65 6.56
CA HIS A 136 3.87 -1.70 7.30
C HIS A 136 5.18 -1.22 7.93
N GLU A 137 5.94 -0.41 7.21
CA GLU A 137 7.19 0.19 7.70
C GLU A 137 6.92 1.16 8.85
N LEU A 138 5.92 2.03 8.73
CA LEU A 138 5.50 2.96 9.77
C LEU A 138 4.96 2.21 10.99
N PHE A 139 4.05 1.25 10.80
CA PHE A 139 3.56 0.39 11.89
C PHE A 139 4.72 -0.25 12.65
N SER A 140 5.65 -0.87 11.93
CA SER A 140 6.80 -1.55 12.52
C SER A 140 7.69 -0.57 13.30
N ALA A 141 7.98 0.60 12.74
CA ALA A 141 8.82 1.60 13.38
C ALA A 141 8.22 2.09 14.70
N TYR A 142 6.94 2.47 14.73
CA TYR A 142 6.29 2.94 15.95
C TYR A 142 6.06 1.81 16.97
N LEU A 143 5.91 0.57 16.51
CA LEU A 143 5.91 -0.61 17.36
C LEU A 143 7.26 -0.81 18.07
N TYR A 144 8.39 -0.64 17.36
CA TYR A 144 9.73 -0.67 17.97
C TYR A 144 9.98 0.47 18.96
N LEU A 145 9.40 1.65 18.69
CA LEU A 145 9.48 2.84 19.55
C LEU A 145 8.55 2.79 20.77
N HIS A 146 7.72 1.76 20.91
CA HIS A 146 6.68 1.65 21.96
C HIS A 146 5.64 2.77 21.94
N ASP A 147 5.46 3.44 20.79
CA ASP A 147 4.36 4.38 20.59
C ASP A 147 3.11 3.59 20.17
N GLU A 148 2.43 3.05 21.18
CA GLU A 148 1.25 2.21 20.99
C GLU A 148 0.15 2.90 20.18
N LYS A 149 -0.10 4.18 20.46
CA LYS A 149 -1.17 4.94 19.80
C LYS A 149 -0.88 5.09 18.31
N THR A 150 0.33 5.52 17.97
CA THR A 150 0.71 5.73 16.56
C THR A 150 0.87 4.41 15.82
N ALA A 151 1.42 3.38 16.48
CA ALA A 151 1.50 2.04 15.92
C ALA A 151 0.11 1.51 15.56
N LEU A 152 -0.85 1.51 16.51
CA LEU A 152 -2.21 1.03 16.24
C LEU A 152 -2.93 1.86 15.16
N MET A 153 -2.68 3.17 15.07
CA MET A 153 -3.24 4.00 14.00
C MET A 153 -2.78 3.55 12.61
N TYR A 154 -1.47 3.34 12.40
CA TYR A 154 -0.96 2.82 11.13
C TYR A 154 -1.32 1.35 10.91
N GLY A 155 -1.39 0.56 12.00
CA GLY A 155 -1.81 -0.83 11.97
C GLY A 155 -3.24 -0.99 11.47
N GLU A 156 -4.19 -0.18 11.94
CA GLU A 156 -5.57 -0.22 11.46
C GLU A 156 -5.65 0.11 9.96
N LYS A 157 -4.96 1.18 9.51
CA LYS A 157 -4.83 1.51 8.08
C LYS A 157 -4.24 0.35 7.28
N LEU A 158 -3.18 -0.29 7.79
CA LEU A 158 -2.55 -1.44 7.15
C LEU A 158 -3.49 -2.64 7.05
N TRP A 159 -4.24 -2.91 8.11
CA TRP A 159 -5.21 -4.00 8.14
C TRP A 159 -6.27 -3.82 7.06
N LEU A 160 -6.85 -2.61 6.93
CA LEU A 160 -7.81 -2.29 5.87
C LEU A 160 -7.19 -2.38 4.48
N ALA A 161 -5.97 -1.87 4.29
CA ALA A 161 -5.27 -1.94 3.01
C ALA A 161 -4.97 -3.41 2.60
N ARG A 162 -4.61 -4.27 3.56
CA ARG A 162 -4.42 -5.72 3.34
C ARG A 162 -5.74 -6.44 3.07
N LEU A 163 -6.82 -6.02 3.71
CA LEU A 163 -8.17 -6.51 3.41
C LEU A 163 -8.54 -6.18 1.96
N ALA A 164 -8.36 -4.93 1.52
CA ALA A 164 -8.58 -4.54 0.13
C ALA A 164 -7.73 -5.37 -0.85
N ALA A 165 -6.47 -5.60 -0.49
CA ALA A 165 -5.53 -6.40 -1.26
C ALA A 165 -5.79 -7.91 -1.25
N GLY A 166 -6.76 -8.38 -0.46
CA GLY A 166 -7.00 -9.80 -0.28
C GLY A 166 -5.77 -10.55 0.25
N GLU A 167 -5.03 -9.92 1.16
CA GLU A 167 -3.86 -10.48 1.84
C GLU A 167 -4.23 -11.03 3.23
N ALA A 168 -3.32 -11.78 3.86
CA ALA A 168 -3.52 -12.29 5.20
C ALA A 168 -3.67 -11.13 6.20
N LEU A 169 -4.63 -11.26 7.11
CA LEU A 169 -4.95 -10.32 8.15
C LEU A 169 -4.39 -10.83 9.48
N TYR A 170 -3.77 -9.94 10.24
CA TYR A 170 -3.13 -10.28 11.52
C TYR A 170 -3.68 -9.38 12.63
N ASP A 171 -4.04 -9.97 13.77
CA ASP A 171 -4.60 -9.23 14.91
C ASP A 171 -3.62 -8.21 15.48
N VAL A 172 -2.32 -8.43 15.33
CA VAL A 172 -1.23 -7.54 15.78
C VAL A 172 -1.40 -6.11 15.29
N PHE A 173 -2.06 -5.89 14.15
CA PHE A 173 -2.25 -4.57 13.56
C PHE A 173 -3.30 -3.73 14.28
N ARG A 174 -4.23 -4.35 15.00
CA ARG A 174 -5.39 -3.65 15.58
C ARG A 174 -5.70 -4.06 17.03
N ASN A 175 -4.85 -4.89 17.63
CA ASN A 175 -5.02 -5.37 19.00
C ASN A 175 -3.75 -5.06 19.81
N ALA A 176 -3.90 -4.19 20.81
CA ALA A 176 -2.81 -3.74 21.67
C ALA A 176 -2.14 -4.91 22.42
N GLU A 177 -2.90 -5.88 22.92
CA GLU A 177 -2.36 -7.02 23.66
C GLU A 177 -1.56 -7.95 22.77
N ALA A 178 -2.07 -8.24 21.56
CA ALA A 178 -1.36 -9.05 20.57
C ALA A 178 -0.08 -8.33 20.11
N MET A 179 -0.15 -7.02 19.85
CA MET A 179 0.99 -6.19 19.50
C MET A 179 2.09 -6.23 20.56
N LYS A 180 1.73 -6.07 21.84
CA LYS A 180 2.66 -6.09 22.98
C LYS A 180 3.33 -7.45 23.21
N LYS A 181 2.76 -8.54 22.66
CA LYS A 181 3.32 -9.90 22.68
C LYS A 181 4.19 -10.21 21.46
N SER A 182 4.23 -9.32 20.46
CA SER A 182 5.01 -9.53 19.25
C SER A 182 6.53 -9.52 19.52
N PRO A 183 7.33 -10.31 18.77
CA PRO A 183 8.77 -10.28 18.88
C PRO A 183 9.36 -8.88 18.73
N GLN A 184 8.85 -8.09 17.79
CA GLN A 184 9.32 -6.73 17.51
C GLN A 184 9.14 -5.81 18.73
N TRP A 185 8.00 -5.91 19.42
CA TRP A 185 7.74 -5.12 20.62
C TRP A 185 8.67 -5.54 21.76
N ILE A 186 8.82 -6.84 21.99
CA ILE A 186 9.72 -7.37 23.03
C ILE A 186 11.16 -6.95 22.76
N THR A 187 11.64 -7.07 21.53
CA THR A 187 12.98 -6.66 21.10
C THR A 187 13.20 -5.17 21.29
N GLY A 188 12.25 -4.31 20.90
CA GLY A 188 12.32 -2.88 21.15
C GLY A 188 12.44 -2.57 22.65
N LYS A 189 11.73 -3.31 23.51
CA LYS A 189 11.76 -3.08 24.97
C LYS A 189 13.12 -3.41 25.56
N LEU A 190 13.74 -4.49 25.09
CA LEU A 190 15.09 -4.89 25.49
C LEU A 190 16.11 -3.86 25.03
N ALA A 191 16.03 -3.39 23.79
CA ALA A 191 16.98 -2.43 23.25
C ALA A 191 16.89 -1.05 23.94
N SER A 192 15.68 -0.60 24.30
CA SER A 192 15.46 0.62 25.08
C SER A 192 16.10 0.52 26.48
N ARG A 193 15.95 -0.63 27.15
CA ARG A 193 16.57 -0.89 28.47
C ARG A 193 18.10 -0.90 28.46
N MET A 194 18.71 -1.25 27.33
CA MET A 194 20.15 -1.27 27.17
C MET A 194 20.75 0.10 26.81
N GLY A 195 19.95 1.18 26.80
CA GLY A 195 20.41 2.52 26.43
C GLY A 195 20.93 2.60 24.99
N SER A 196 20.56 1.62 24.15
CA SER A 196 21.01 1.55 22.77
C SER A 196 20.42 2.72 22.00
N PRO A 197 21.24 3.51 21.26
CA PRO A 197 20.70 4.59 20.46
C PRO A 197 19.75 4.02 19.40
N ALA A 198 18.75 4.81 18.97
CA ALA A 198 17.67 4.33 18.11
C ALA A 198 18.19 3.47 16.94
N HIS A 199 19.25 3.88 16.25
CA HIS A 199 19.90 3.15 15.15
C HIS A 199 20.49 1.76 15.50
N VAL A 200 20.76 1.47 16.78
CA VAL A 200 21.16 0.13 17.30
C VAL A 200 19.94 -0.71 17.68
N MET A 201 18.83 -0.08 18.10
CA MET A 201 17.55 -0.78 18.33
C MET A 201 16.99 -1.42 17.05
N PHE A 202 17.33 -0.86 15.88
CA PHE A 202 16.87 -1.34 14.58
C PHE A 202 17.83 -2.33 13.87
N LYS A 203 19.03 -2.59 14.40
CA LYS A 203 20.02 -3.51 13.79
C LYS A 203 19.76 -5.00 14.09
N PHE A 204 18.92 -5.33 15.06
CA PHE A 204 18.58 -6.71 15.45
C PHE A 204 17.34 -7.27 14.73
N ALA A 205 16.79 -6.53 13.76
CA ALA A 205 15.58 -6.90 13.03
C ALA A 205 15.84 -7.37 11.60
N SER A 206 17.10 -7.34 11.15
CA SER A 206 17.53 -7.72 9.79
C SER A 206 18.43 -8.96 9.74
N SER A 207 18.43 -9.79 10.79
CA SER A 207 19.12 -11.09 10.88
C SER A 207 18.14 -12.22 11.13
#